data_AF-A0A3B9F965-F1
#
_entry.id   AF-A0A3B9F965-F1
#
_cell.length_a   1.000
_cell.length_b   1.000
_cell.length_c   1.000
_cell.angle_alpha   90.00
_cell.angle_beta   90.00
_cell.angle_gamma   90.00
#
_symmetry.space_group_name_H-M   'P 1'
#
loop_
_entity.id
_entity.type
_entity.pdbx_description
1 polymer ?
#
loop_
_entity_poly.entity_id
_entity_poly.type
_entity_poly.pdbx_seq_one_letter_code
_entity_poly.pdbx_strand_id
1 'polypeptide(L)'
;TAIPEFFQGTGTNVSTQIPKPEARQKIIVLIAGSILVSCWLQVYFLVDSWVKDYPSLLNDDIDNSFLVKELYPIENSGPNKAPNNGTIILNKVALTIIDRIDKRPWYQVEILLKNTGSRNSEISKLGNELIVKELGDYKEKDLWRIEARVDNINPNNPDTYKLDLLSIWSGPTSKTYKNPRMAVYKQYEYYLKRSCRVEPIASNRVKIAGIECERVNNFFDEPPPSQR
;
A
#
# COMPACT_ATOMS: atom_id res chain seq x y z
N THR A 1 -17.90 16.63 -46.41
CA THR A 1 -19.08 16.28 -45.60
C THR A 1 -19.99 15.44 -46.46
N ALA A 2 -20.03 14.12 -46.27
CA ALA A 2 -20.87 13.22 -47.08
C ALA A 2 -22.31 13.26 -46.54
N ILE A 3 -23.26 13.64 -47.38
CA ILE A 3 -24.68 13.60 -47.04
C ILE A 3 -25.09 12.12 -47.05
N PRO A 4 -25.59 11.56 -45.94
CA PRO A 4 -26.02 10.18 -45.92
C PRO A 4 -27.22 9.97 -46.87
N GLU A 5 -27.19 8.91 -47.67
CA GLU A 5 -28.20 8.57 -48.71
C GLU A 5 -29.63 8.31 -48.17
N PHE A 6 -29.86 8.46 -46.86
CA PHE A 6 -31.17 8.24 -46.23
C PHE A 6 -32.13 9.42 -46.42
N PHE A 7 -31.63 10.56 -46.92
CA PHE A 7 -32.43 11.73 -47.25
C PHE A 7 -32.41 11.95 -48.77
N GLN A 8 -33.41 11.43 -49.47
CA GLN A 8 -33.72 11.86 -50.84
C GLN A 8 -35.02 12.66 -50.85
N GLY A 9 -34.93 13.94 -51.18
CA GLY A 9 -36.06 14.84 -51.34
C GLY A 9 -35.61 16.22 -51.79
N THR A 10 -36.08 16.67 -52.96
CA THR A 10 -35.96 18.06 -53.42
C THR A 10 -37.05 18.90 -52.78
N GLY A 11 -36.69 19.70 -51.77
CA GLY A 11 -37.55 20.74 -51.18
C GLY A 11 -38.62 20.23 -50.21
N THR A 12 -38.65 20.84 -49.02
CA THR A 12 -39.69 20.91 -47.96
C THR A 12 -40.49 19.66 -47.52
N ASN A 13 -40.42 18.51 -48.19
CA ASN A 13 -41.09 17.27 -47.81
C ASN A 13 -40.07 16.18 -47.54
N VAL A 14 -39.54 16.16 -46.32
CA VAL A 14 -38.70 15.07 -45.81
C VAL A 14 -39.63 13.97 -45.31
N SER A 15 -39.83 12.92 -46.09
CA SER A 15 -40.48 11.69 -45.62
C SER A 15 -39.44 10.84 -44.91
N THR A 16 -39.59 10.64 -43.60
CA THR A 16 -38.73 9.78 -42.78
C THR A 16 -38.97 8.32 -43.14
N GLN A 17 -38.30 7.82 -44.18
CA GLN A 17 -38.28 6.39 -44.47
C GLN A 17 -37.32 5.67 -43.51
N ILE A 18 -37.79 4.55 -42.94
CA ILE A 18 -36.95 3.73 -42.07
C ILE A 18 -35.81 3.16 -42.93
N PRO A 19 -34.53 3.40 -42.59
CA PRO A 19 -33.40 3.06 -43.46
C PRO A 19 -33.39 1.59 -43.85
N LYS A 20 -32.85 1.28 -45.04
CA LYS A 20 -32.66 -0.11 -45.51
C LYS A 20 -31.88 -0.93 -44.47
N PRO A 21 -32.16 -2.22 -44.30
CA PRO A 21 -31.55 -3.05 -43.25
C PRO A 21 -30.01 -3.02 -43.24
N GLU A 22 -29.38 -2.93 -44.42
CA GLU A 22 -27.92 -2.78 -44.56
C GLU A 22 -27.37 -1.48 -43.96
N ALA A 23 -28.10 -0.36 -44.13
CA ALA A 23 -27.72 0.91 -43.53
C ALA A 23 -27.88 0.90 -42.00
N ARG A 24 -28.91 0.20 -41.49
CA ARG A 24 -29.09 0.02 -40.04
C ARG A 24 -27.95 -0.74 -39.40
N GLN A 25 -27.49 -1.82 -40.04
CA GLN A 25 -26.35 -2.59 -39.55
C GLN A 25 -25.07 -1.76 -39.48
N LYS A 26 -24.77 -0.95 -40.50
CA LYS A 26 -23.62 -0.04 -40.50
C LYS A 26 -23.69 0.98 -39.37
N ILE A 27 -24.86 1.56 -39.11
CA ILE A 27 -25.09 2.51 -38.00
C ILE A 27 -24.91 1.81 -36.66
N ILE A 28 -25.47 0.60 -36.48
CA ILE A 28 -25.33 -0.18 -35.24
C ILE A 28 -23.86 -0.51 -34.98
N VAL A 29 -23.12 -0.96 -35.99
CA VAL A 29 -21.69 -1.29 -35.86
C VAL A 29 -20.88 -0.04 -35.50
N LEU A 30 -21.17 1.11 -36.13
CA LEU A 30 -20.51 2.38 -35.81
C LEU A 30 -20.78 2.79 -34.35
N ILE A 31 -22.04 2.75 -33.91
CA ILE A 31 -22.43 3.11 -32.55
C ILE A 31 -21.80 2.13 -31.55
N ALA A 32 -21.91 0.83 -31.78
CA ALA A 32 -21.32 -0.19 -30.92
C ALA A 32 -19.80 -0.03 -30.81
N GLY A 33 -19.11 0.23 -31.93
CA GLY A 33 -17.68 0.54 -31.94
C GLY A 33 -17.35 1.79 -31.13
N SER A 34 -18.13 2.86 -31.28
CA SER A 34 -17.92 4.10 -30.50
C SER A 34 -18.14 3.91 -29.00
N ILE A 35 -19.12 3.08 -28.61
CA ILE A 35 -19.40 2.75 -27.21
C ILE A 35 -18.25 1.91 -26.64
N LEU A 36 -17.78 0.90 -27.38
CA LEU A 36 -16.64 0.08 -26.97
C LEU A 36 -15.40 0.94 -26.74
N VAL A 37 -15.05 1.81 -27.69
CA VAL A 37 -13.88 2.71 -27.55
C VAL A 37 -14.06 3.65 -26.36
N SER A 38 -15.26 4.22 -26.17
CA SER A 38 -15.53 5.09 -25.02
C SER A 38 -15.40 4.37 -23.69
N CYS A 39 -15.89 3.13 -23.60
CA CYS A 39 -15.77 2.28 -22.42
C CYS A 39 -14.29 1.97 -22.10
N TRP A 40 -13.50 1.60 -23.12
CA TRP A 40 -12.07 1.36 -22.96
C TRP A 40 -11.31 2.59 -22.44
N LEU A 41 -11.62 3.79 -22.97
CA LEU A 41 -11.01 5.04 -22.49
C LEU A 41 -11.42 5.37 -21.05
N GLN A 42 -12.69 5.18 -20.69
CA GLN A 42 -13.16 5.39 -19.33
C GLN A 42 -12.47 4.47 -18.33
N VAL A 43 -12.34 3.18 -18.67
CA VAL A 43 -11.62 2.19 -17.84
C VAL A 43 -10.16 2.59 -17.69
N TYR A 44 -9.51 3.02 -18.78
CA TYR A 44 -8.12 3.49 -18.75
C TYR A 44 -7.92 4.64 -17.75
N PHE A 45 -8.72 5.71 -17.85
CA PHE A 45 -8.59 6.86 -16.93
C PHE A 45 -8.90 6.50 -15.48
N LEU A 46 -9.85 5.59 -15.27
CA LEU A 46 -10.17 5.11 -13.93
C LEU A 46 -8.98 4.37 -13.31
N VAL A 47 -8.36 3.45 -14.06
CA VAL A 47 -7.20 2.67 -13.59
C VAL A 47 -5.99 3.59 -13.37
N ASP A 48 -5.72 4.52 -14.28
CA ASP A 48 -4.61 5.46 -14.12
C ASP A 48 -4.79 6.35 -12.89
N SER A 49 -6.00 6.86 -12.63
CA SER A 49 -6.30 7.60 -11.41
C SER A 49 -6.13 6.75 -10.16
N TRP A 50 -6.55 5.48 -10.19
CA TRP A 50 -6.40 4.57 -9.05
C TRP A 50 -4.94 4.27 -8.74
N VAL A 51 -4.13 3.98 -9.76
CA VAL A 51 -2.70 3.68 -9.58
C VAL A 51 -1.94 4.89 -9.03
N LYS A 52 -2.30 6.11 -9.45
CA LYS A 52 -1.71 7.35 -8.90
C LYS A 52 -2.05 7.56 -7.43
N ASP A 53 -3.29 7.28 -7.03
CA ASP A 53 -3.75 7.45 -5.65
C ASP A 53 -3.25 6.32 -4.71
N TYR A 54 -3.02 5.13 -5.26
CA TYR A 54 -2.67 3.90 -4.53
C TYR A 54 -1.52 3.13 -5.21
N PRO A 55 -0.30 3.71 -5.27
CA PRO A 55 0.85 3.08 -5.94
C PRO A 55 1.24 1.72 -5.35
N SER A 56 0.94 1.46 -4.06
CA SER A 56 1.24 0.17 -3.42
C SER A 56 0.43 -1.00 -3.99
N LEU A 57 -0.67 -0.74 -4.72
CA LEU A 57 -1.42 -1.78 -5.44
C LEU A 57 -0.63 -2.37 -6.61
N LEU A 58 0.36 -1.66 -7.17
CA LEU A 58 1.20 -2.21 -8.24
C LEU A 58 2.08 -3.37 -7.76
N ASN A 59 2.29 -3.48 -6.44
CA ASN A 59 3.02 -4.58 -5.82
C ASN A 59 2.15 -5.81 -5.57
N ASP A 60 0.88 -5.76 -5.93
CA ASP A 60 -0.04 -6.88 -5.83
C ASP A 60 0.06 -7.83 -7.04
N ASP A 61 -0.50 -9.03 -6.91
CA ASP A 61 -0.58 -9.98 -8.03
C ASP A 61 -1.65 -9.52 -9.04
N ILE A 62 -1.19 -8.82 -10.08
CA ILE A 62 -2.01 -8.34 -11.19
C ILE A 62 -1.61 -9.06 -12.50
N ASP A 63 -0.93 -10.21 -12.40
CA ASP A 63 -0.34 -10.90 -13.56
C ASP A 63 -1.39 -11.30 -14.61
N ASN A 64 -2.66 -11.43 -14.20
CA ASN A 64 -3.79 -11.78 -15.07
C ASN A 64 -4.50 -10.58 -15.73
N SER A 65 -4.13 -9.33 -15.41
CA SER A 65 -4.74 -8.14 -16.02
C SER A 65 -3.88 -7.59 -17.15
N PHE A 66 -4.31 -7.83 -18.39
CA PHE A 66 -3.66 -7.32 -19.60
C PHE A 66 -3.49 -5.79 -19.56
N LEU A 67 -4.51 -5.07 -19.08
CA LEU A 67 -4.54 -3.60 -19.07
C LEU A 67 -3.49 -3.01 -18.13
N VAL A 68 -3.26 -3.60 -16.96
CA VAL A 68 -2.29 -3.06 -15.99
C VAL A 68 -0.85 -3.41 -16.39
N LYS A 69 -0.63 -4.62 -16.91
CA LYS A 69 0.71 -5.11 -17.28
C LYS A 69 1.36 -4.29 -18.41
N GLU A 70 0.55 -3.89 -19.41
CA GLU A 70 1.05 -3.11 -20.55
C GLU A 70 1.27 -1.64 -20.18
N LEU A 71 0.44 -1.09 -19.29
CA LEU A 71 0.49 0.33 -18.93
C LEU A 71 1.54 0.67 -17.88
N TYR A 72 1.88 -0.28 -17.01
CA TYR A 72 2.86 -0.09 -15.94
C TYR A 72 3.89 -1.22 -15.97
N PRO A 73 4.87 -1.16 -16.90
CA PRO A 73 5.91 -2.17 -16.99
C PRO A 73 6.66 -2.30 -15.65
N ILE A 74 6.63 -3.52 -15.13
CA ILE A 74 6.94 -3.92 -13.77
C ILE A 74 8.47 -4.02 -13.60
N GLU A 75 9.22 -2.94 -13.85
CA GLU A 75 10.67 -2.96 -13.58
C GLU A 75 10.94 -2.87 -12.07
N ASN A 76 10.06 -2.20 -11.31
CA ASN A 76 10.21 -1.98 -9.85
C ASN A 76 9.02 -2.43 -8.99
N SER A 77 7.94 -2.92 -9.59
CA SER A 77 6.76 -3.47 -8.91
C SER A 77 6.75 -5.01 -8.94
N GLY A 78 5.75 -5.66 -8.35
CA GLY A 78 5.54 -7.12 -8.43
C GLY A 78 5.26 -7.80 -7.08
N PRO A 79 4.66 -9.01 -7.09
CA PRO A 79 4.05 -9.67 -5.92
C PRO A 79 5.02 -10.00 -4.78
N ASN A 80 6.33 -10.00 -5.05
CA ASN A 80 7.38 -10.29 -4.08
C ASN A 80 8.30 -9.09 -3.80
N LYS A 81 8.00 -7.92 -4.35
CA LYS A 81 8.75 -6.70 -4.08
C LYS A 81 8.03 -5.90 -3.01
N ALA A 82 8.79 -5.41 -2.05
CA ALA A 82 8.29 -4.51 -1.04
C ALA A 82 7.72 -3.23 -1.67
N PRO A 83 6.52 -2.77 -1.29
CA PRO A 83 6.00 -1.49 -1.73
C PRO A 83 6.95 -0.35 -1.33
N ASN A 84 7.19 0.56 -2.26
CA ASN A 84 8.12 1.67 -2.05
C ASN A 84 7.66 2.57 -0.88
N ASN A 85 6.38 2.90 -0.83
CA ASN A 85 5.82 3.76 0.20
C ASN A 85 5.93 3.16 1.61
N GLY A 86 5.62 1.88 1.77
CA GLY A 86 5.86 1.16 3.02
C GLY A 86 7.34 1.15 3.43
N THR A 87 8.24 1.01 2.45
CA THR A 87 9.70 1.06 2.67
C THR A 87 10.17 2.44 3.11
N ILE A 88 9.68 3.51 2.46
CA ILE A 88 10.02 4.90 2.78
C ILE A 88 9.58 5.22 4.21
N ILE A 89 8.33 4.93 4.57
CA ILE A 89 7.82 5.19 5.92
C ILE A 89 8.64 4.43 6.96
N LEU A 90 8.85 3.13 6.75
CA LEU A 90 9.56 2.30 7.72
C LEU A 90 11.01 2.77 7.93
N ASN A 91 11.70 3.20 6.87
CA ASN A 91 13.04 3.77 6.96
C ASN A 91 13.05 5.08 7.75
N LYS A 92 12.10 5.99 7.50
CA LYS A 92 12.00 7.28 8.22
C LYS A 92 11.69 7.07 9.69
N VAL A 93 10.76 6.17 10.00
CA VAL A 93 10.41 5.79 11.38
C VAL A 93 11.63 5.20 12.08
N ALA A 94 12.31 4.23 11.47
CA ALA A 94 13.49 3.60 12.06
C ALA A 94 14.60 4.62 12.36
N LEU A 95 14.92 5.51 11.43
CA LEU A 95 15.92 6.56 11.64
C LEU A 95 15.55 7.49 12.78
N THR A 96 14.28 7.89 12.86
CA THR A 96 13.81 8.78 13.93
C THR A 96 13.85 8.10 15.29
N ILE A 97 13.55 6.80 15.36
CA ILE A 97 13.63 6.01 16.59
C ILE A 97 15.08 5.82 17.03
N ILE A 98 15.99 5.55 16.09
CA ILE A 98 17.42 5.46 16.37
C ILE A 98 17.90 6.77 17.01
N ASP A 99 17.56 7.92 16.42
CA ASP A 99 17.94 9.24 16.97
C ASP A 99 17.32 9.53 18.35
N ARG A 100 16.09 9.05 18.58
CA ARG A 100 15.42 9.20 19.89
C ARG A 100 15.97 8.28 20.97
N ILE A 101 16.52 7.12 20.62
CA ILE A 101 16.99 6.11 21.58
C ILE A 101 18.50 6.22 21.82
N ASP A 102 19.30 6.42 20.76
CA ASP A 102 20.75 6.41 20.84
C ASP A 102 21.25 7.46 21.85
N LYS A 103 22.15 7.03 22.74
CA LYS A 103 22.80 7.86 23.77
C LYS A 103 21.83 8.50 24.78
N ARG A 104 20.57 8.07 24.85
CA ARG A 104 19.65 8.47 25.93
C ARG A 104 19.91 7.68 27.23
N PRO A 105 19.52 8.22 28.39
CA PRO A 105 19.58 7.48 29.64
C PRO A 105 18.73 6.20 29.59
N TRP A 106 19.30 5.06 30.01
CA TRP A 106 18.67 3.74 29.92
C TRP A 106 17.26 3.70 30.52
N TYR A 107 17.08 4.29 31.71
CA TYR A 107 15.80 4.32 32.41
C TYR A 107 14.65 4.92 31.57
N GLN A 108 14.92 5.98 30.80
CA GLN A 108 13.90 6.62 29.95
C GLN A 108 13.53 5.71 28.78
N VAL A 109 14.55 5.10 28.16
CA VAL A 109 14.36 4.17 27.04
C VAL A 109 13.63 2.91 27.48
N GLU A 110 13.95 2.37 28.65
CA GLU A 110 13.30 1.18 29.18
C GLU A 110 11.80 1.41 29.44
N ILE A 111 11.43 2.58 29.97
CA ILE A 111 10.02 2.96 30.13
C ILE A 111 9.33 3.07 28.76
N LEU A 112 9.99 3.70 27.79
CA LEU A 112 9.47 3.83 26.44
C LEU A 112 9.24 2.45 25.80
N LEU A 113 10.21 1.55 25.89
CA LEU A 113 10.14 0.18 25.35
C LEU A 113 9.02 -0.64 26.03
N LYS A 114 8.90 -0.57 27.35
CA LYS A 114 7.82 -1.26 28.10
C LYS A 114 6.42 -0.77 27.71
N ASN A 115 6.30 0.51 27.36
CA ASN A 115 5.03 1.12 26.94
C ASN A 115 4.74 0.98 25.43
N THR A 116 5.66 0.40 24.66
CA THR A 116 5.58 0.32 23.19
C THR A 116 4.50 -0.65 22.69
N GLY A 117 4.14 -1.68 23.47
CA GLY A 117 3.15 -2.68 23.07
C GLY A 117 1.71 -2.17 22.88
N SER A 118 1.42 -0.92 23.24
CA SER A 118 0.11 -0.30 23.02
C SER A 118 -0.03 0.30 21.63
N ARG A 119 -1.22 0.16 21.01
CA ARG A 119 -1.58 0.82 19.74
C ARG A 119 -1.49 2.35 19.79
N ASN A 120 -1.48 2.92 21.00
CA ASN A 120 -1.34 4.35 21.27
C ASN A 120 0.06 4.73 21.78
N SER A 121 1.06 3.88 21.57
CA SER A 121 2.45 4.16 21.95
C SER A 121 2.97 5.42 21.27
N GLU A 122 3.97 6.04 21.86
CA GLU A 122 4.66 7.19 21.26
C GLU A 122 5.21 6.86 19.87
N ILE A 123 5.69 5.61 19.69
CA ILE A 123 6.19 5.13 18.40
C ILE A 123 5.08 5.05 17.36
N SER A 124 3.90 4.54 17.71
CA SER A 124 2.75 4.51 16.79
C SER A 124 2.27 5.91 16.41
N LYS A 125 2.26 6.87 17.36
CA LYS A 125 1.91 8.27 17.09
C LYS A 125 2.89 8.92 16.12
N LEU A 126 4.18 8.75 16.39
CA LEU A 126 5.26 9.22 15.51
C LEU A 126 5.13 8.61 14.10
N GLY A 127 4.83 7.31 14.03
CA GLY A 127 4.59 6.61 12.76
C GLY A 127 3.46 7.24 11.96
N ASN A 128 2.33 7.54 12.60
CA ASN A 128 1.19 8.19 11.94
C ASN A 128 1.53 9.61 11.46
N GLU A 129 2.27 10.40 12.25
CA GLU A 129 2.74 11.72 11.83
C GLU A 129 3.63 11.63 10.58
N LEU A 130 4.54 10.65 10.54
CA LEU A 130 5.41 10.41 9.39
C LEU A 130 4.64 9.91 8.17
N ILE A 131 3.62 9.06 8.34
CA ILE A 131 2.73 8.65 7.25
C ILE A 131 2.06 9.87 6.63
N VAL A 132 1.47 10.75 7.45
CA VAL A 132 0.79 11.95 6.94
C VAL A 132 1.76 12.89 6.24
N LYS A 133 2.99 12.99 6.74
CA LYS A 133 4.03 13.85 6.16
C LYS A 133 4.56 13.32 4.83
N GLU A 134 4.89 12.03 4.75
CA GLU A 134 5.56 11.44 3.59
C GLU A 134 4.57 10.98 2.52
N LEU A 135 3.36 10.58 2.92
CA LEU A 135 2.30 10.13 2.00
C LEU A 135 1.11 11.09 1.91
N GLY A 136 1.27 12.36 2.35
CA GLY A 136 0.17 13.33 2.42
C GLY A 136 -0.62 13.48 1.11
N ASP A 137 0.08 13.38 -0.01
CA ASP A 137 -0.43 13.50 -1.37
C ASP A 137 -1.15 12.24 -1.88
N TYR A 138 -0.97 11.10 -1.23
CA TYR A 138 -1.58 9.82 -1.62
C TYR A 138 -2.78 9.49 -0.73
N LYS A 139 -3.84 8.94 -1.34
CA LYS A 139 -4.99 8.44 -0.57
C LYS A 139 -4.68 7.16 0.20
N GLU A 140 -3.66 6.41 -0.22
CA GLU A 140 -3.26 5.19 0.47
C GLU A 140 -2.68 5.41 1.88
N LYS A 141 -2.39 6.65 2.28
CA LYS A 141 -1.85 6.96 3.61
C LYS A 141 -2.71 6.40 4.74
N ASP A 142 -4.03 6.42 4.59
CA ASP A 142 -4.98 5.94 5.59
C ASP A 142 -5.04 4.40 5.66
N LEU A 143 -4.43 3.72 4.68
CA LEU A 143 -4.36 2.26 4.58
C LEU A 143 -3.06 1.69 5.16
N TRP A 144 -2.08 2.55 5.41
CA TRP A 144 -0.83 2.21 6.09
C TRP A 144 -0.92 2.45 7.58
N ARG A 145 -0.35 1.54 8.38
CA ARG A 145 -0.17 1.74 9.82
C ARG A 145 1.21 1.31 10.28
N ILE A 146 1.69 1.96 11.35
CA ILE A 146 2.94 1.61 12.01
C ILE A 146 2.66 0.96 13.36
N GLU A 147 3.21 -0.23 13.54
CA GLU A 147 3.19 -0.95 14.80
C GLU A 147 4.62 -1.18 15.27
N ALA A 148 4.84 -1.06 16.58
CA ALA A 148 6.09 -1.42 17.21
C ALA A 148 5.84 -2.52 18.23
N ARG A 149 6.72 -3.52 18.25
CA ARG A 149 6.59 -4.71 19.09
C ARG A 149 7.89 -4.92 19.83
N VAL A 150 7.78 -5.18 21.13
CA VAL A 150 8.94 -5.32 22.00
C VAL A 150 8.91 -6.70 22.65
N ASP A 151 9.96 -7.46 22.42
CA ASP A 151 10.19 -8.75 23.07
C ASP A 151 11.51 -8.70 23.85
N ASN A 152 11.61 -9.43 24.96
CA ASN A 152 12.88 -9.62 25.65
C ASN A 152 13.68 -10.76 24.98
N ILE A 153 14.90 -10.48 24.51
CA ILE A 153 15.68 -11.43 23.71
C ILE A 153 16.32 -12.50 24.60
N ASN A 154 16.71 -12.14 25.83
CA ASN A 154 17.56 -12.98 26.64
C ASN A 154 17.03 -13.13 28.07
N PRO A 155 16.51 -14.31 28.46
CA PRO A 155 16.08 -14.54 29.83
C PRO A 155 17.22 -14.43 30.85
N ASN A 156 18.48 -14.56 30.41
CA ASN A 156 19.68 -14.40 31.24
C ASN A 156 20.21 -12.96 31.27
N ASN A 157 19.73 -12.08 30.39
CA ASN A 157 20.06 -10.65 30.38
C ASN A 157 18.78 -9.83 30.16
N PRO A 158 18.04 -9.49 31.23
CA PRO A 158 16.73 -8.86 31.14
C PRO A 158 16.78 -7.46 30.52
N ASP A 159 17.97 -6.84 30.44
CA ASP A 159 18.16 -5.50 29.89
C ASP A 159 18.33 -5.51 28.35
N THR A 160 18.16 -6.66 27.66
CA THR A 160 18.29 -6.73 26.20
C THR A 160 16.92 -6.90 25.52
N TYR A 161 16.50 -5.90 24.77
CA TYR A 161 15.21 -5.87 24.09
C TYR A 161 15.34 -6.02 22.57
N LYS A 162 14.37 -6.70 21.97
CA LYS A 162 14.10 -6.70 20.53
C LYS A 162 13.00 -5.71 20.26
N LEU A 163 13.26 -4.71 19.44
CA LEU A 163 12.26 -3.79 18.92
C LEU A 163 12.00 -4.13 17.46
N ASP A 164 10.86 -4.72 17.17
CA ASP A 164 10.37 -4.98 15.82
C ASP A 164 9.47 -3.83 15.39
N LEU A 165 9.91 -3.09 14.37
CA LEU A 165 9.13 -2.03 13.72
C LEU A 165 8.44 -2.60 12.50
N LEU A 166 7.12 -2.47 12.43
CA LEU A 166 6.28 -2.98 11.35
C LEU A 166 5.60 -1.82 10.62
N SER A 167 5.67 -1.84 9.29
CA SER A 167 4.80 -1.06 8.42
C SER A 167 3.81 -2.01 7.76
N ILE A 168 2.53 -1.86 8.09
CA ILE A 168 1.48 -2.82 7.73
C ILE A 168 0.53 -2.17 6.74
N TRP A 169 0.28 -2.87 5.64
CA TRP A 169 -0.76 -2.55 4.68
C TRP A 169 -2.09 -3.17 5.11
N SER A 170 -3.13 -2.34 5.12
CA SER A 170 -4.51 -2.74 5.40
C SER A 170 -5.48 -2.30 4.30
N GLY A 171 -4.94 -1.98 3.13
CA GLY A 171 -5.72 -1.64 1.96
C GLY A 171 -6.15 -2.87 1.16
N PRO A 172 -6.87 -2.66 0.04
CA PRO A 172 -7.28 -3.75 -0.84
C PRO A 172 -6.09 -4.57 -1.33
N THR A 173 -6.35 -5.86 -1.57
CA THR A 173 -5.38 -6.83 -2.09
C THR A 173 -6.11 -7.86 -2.96
N SER A 174 -5.41 -8.44 -3.94
CA SER A 174 -5.86 -9.53 -4.81
C SER A 174 -6.02 -10.83 -4.02
N LYS A 175 -5.27 -10.97 -2.93
CA LYS A 175 -5.27 -12.13 -2.04
C LYS A 175 -6.38 -12.01 -1.01
N THR A 176 -6.95 -13.16 -0.65
CA THR A 176 -7.87 -13.28 0.48
C THR A 176 -7.26 -14.20 1.53
N TYR A 177 -7.34 -13.81 2.80
CA TYR A 177 -6.84 -14.62 3.89
C TYR A 177 -7.99 -15.40 4.54
N LYS A 178 -7.90 -16.74 4.52
CA LYS A 178 -8.79 -17.61 5.28
C LYS A 178 -8.17 -17.86 6.64
N ASN A 179 -8.75 -17.29 7.69
CA ASN A 179 -8.31 -17.57 9.06
C ASN A 179 -8.62 -19.04 9.40
N PRO A 180 -7.63 -19.88 9.75
CA PRO A 180 -7.89 -21.28 10.11
C PRO A 180 -8.81 -21.45 11.32
N ARG A 181 -8.92 -20.42 12.16
CA ARG A 181 -9.70 -20.42 13.40
C ARG A 181 -11.07 -19.72 13.27
N MET A 182 -11.37 -19.09 12.13
CA MET A 182 -12.66 -18.43 11.90
C MET A 182 -13.14 -18.74 10.49
N ALA A 183 -14.40 -19.17 10.35
CA ALA A 183 -15.03 -19.45 9.05
C ALA A 183 -15.36 -18.16 8.24
N VAL A 184 -14.60 -17.08 8.43
CA VAL A 184 -14.82 -15.76 7.84
C VAL A 184 -13.55 -15.35 7.10
N TYR A 185 -13.71 -14.94 5.84
CA TYR A 185 -12.63 -14.33 5.06
C TYR A 185 -12.29 -12.98 5.66
N LYS A 186 -11.01 -12.75 5.97
CA LYS A 186 -10.50 -11.44 6.36
C LYS A 186 -9.74 -10.86 5.19
N GLN A 187 -9.78 -9.54 5.09
CA GLN A 187 -8.91 -8.78 4.20
C GLN A 187 -7.45 -9.18 4.47
N TYR A 188 -6.71 -9.48 3.41
CA TYR A 188 -5.33 -9.89 3.50
C TYR A 188 -4.47 -8.67 3.82
N GLU A 189 -3.61 -8.81 4.82
CA GLU A 189 -2.65 -7.78 5.22
C GLU A 189 -1.26 -8.32 4.92
N TYR A 190 -0.35 -7.44 4.55
CA TYR A 190 1.08 -7.75 4.45
C TYR A 190 1.86 -6.69 5.22
N TYR A 191 3.13 -6.97 5.52
CA TYR A 191 3.93 -6.03 6.29
C TYR A 191 5.40 -6.05 5.92
N LEU A 192 6.04 -4.91 6.13
CA LEU A 192 7.49 -4.78 6.18
C LEU A 192 7.92 -4.76 7.64
N LYS A 193 9.02 -5.43 7.95
CA LYS A 193 9.61 -5.46 9.29
C LYS A 193 11.05 -5.00 9.26
N ARG A 194 11.41 -4.22 10.28
CA ARG A 194 12.80 -3.93 10.63
C ARG A 194 13.02 -4.21 12.10
N SER A 195 13.93 -5.14 12.39
CA SER A 195 14.26 -5.51 13.76
C SER A 195 15.46 -4.70 14.27
N CYS A 196 15.39 -4.29 15.54
CA CYS A 196 16.44 -3.60 16.24
C CYS A 196 16.73 -4.26 17.58
N ARG A 197 18.01 -4.33 17.96
CA ARG A 197 18.48 -4.71 19.29
C ARG A 197 18.72 -3.45 20.09
N VAL A 198 18.14 -3.38 21.29
CA VAL A 198 18.31 -2.26 22.22
C VAL A 198 18.85 -2.79 23.55
N GLU A 199 19.97 -2.24 24.00
CA GLU A 199 20.65 -2.69 25.22
C GLU A 199 21.39 -1.55 25.93
N PRO A 200 21.65 -1.66 27.25
CA PRO A 200 22.40 -0.66 27.96
C PRO A 200 23.90 -0.80 27.67
N ILE A 201 24.52 0.31 27.30
CA ILE A 201 25.97 0.46 27.21
C ILE A 201 26.43 1.19 28.48
N ALA A 202 27.38 0.58 29.19
CA ALA A 202 27.96 1.20 30.39
C ALA A 202 28.85 2.39 29.98
N SER A 203 28.45 3.60 30.36
CA SER A 203 29.25 4.81 30.19
C SER A 203 29.61 5.38 31.55
N ASN A 204 30.80 5.02 32.07
CA ASN A 204 31.51 5.46 33.28
C ASN A 204 30.73 5.65 34.61
N ARG A 205 29.53 6.22 34.62
CA ARG A 205 28.63 6.43 35.77
C ARG A 205 27.14 6.26 35.46
N VAL A 206 26.72 6.28 34.19
CA VAL A 206 25.30 6.19 33.79
C VAL A 206 25.16 5.18 32.64
N LYS A 207 24.21 4.25 32.76
CA LYS A 207 23.83 3.37 31.64
C LYS A 207 23.12 4.20 30.58
N ILE A 208 23.68 4.22 29.36
CA ILE A 208 23.05 4.84 28.19
C ILE A 208 22.49 3.73 27.29
N ALA A 209 21.46 4.01 26.51
CA ALA A 209 20.95 3.05 25.54
C ALA A 209 21.81 3.05 24.27
N GLY A 210 22.13 1.85 23.80
CA GLY A 210 22.59 1.60 22.44
C GLY A 210 21.48 0.93 21.64
N ILE A 211 21.38 1.28 20.36
CA ILE A 211 20.44 0.66 19.42
C ILE A 211 21.17 0.25 18.14
N GLU A 212 20.97 -1.00 17.74
CA GLU A 212 21.48 -1.54 16.49
C GLU A 212 20.32 -2.14 15.69
N CYS A 213 20.06 -1.61 14.51
CA CYS A 213 18.99 -2.08 13.63
C CYS A 213 19.53 -2.85 12.44
N GLU A 214 18.75 -3.80 11.94
CA GLU A 214 19.00 -4.45 10.66
C GLU A 214 19.15 -3.41 9.54
N ARG A 215 20.02 -3.69 8.57
CA ARG A 215 20.31 -2.77 7.45
C ARG A 215 19.20 -2.74 6.40
N VAL A 216 18.47 -3.85 6.27
CA VAL A 216 17.45 -4.07 5.26
C VAL A 216 16.09 -4.24 5.91
N ASN A 217 15.04 -3.80 5.21
CA ASN A 217 13.67 -4.10 5.60
C ASN A 217 13.28 -5.46 5.01
N ASN A 218 12.69 -6.30 5.84
CA ASN A 218 12.20 -7.62 5.42
C ASN A 218 10.73 -7.50 5.04
N PHE A 219 10.37 -7.91 3.83
CA PHE A 219 8.99 -7.94 3.37
C PHE A 219 8.36 -9.31 3.64
N PHE A 220 7.16 -9.29 4.21
CA PHE A 220 6.38 -10.47 4.53
C PHE A 220 5.02 -10.36 3.83
N ASP A 221 4.86 -11.16 2.79
CA ASP A 221 3.58 -11.42 2.14
C ASP A 221 2.80 -12.45 2.96
N GLU A 222 2.43 -12.03 4.17
CA GLU A 222 1.57 -12.76 5.10
C GLU A 222 1.01 -11.78 6.14
N PRO A 223 -0.12 -12.08 6.78
CA PRO A 223 -0.65 -11.25 7.86
C PRO A 223 0.36 -11.11 9.00
N PRO A 224 0.45 -9.92 9.64
CA PRO A 224 1.33 -9.75 10.77
C PRO A 224 0.92 -10.68 11.92
N PRO A 225 1.89 -11.29 12.64
CA PRO A 225 1.57 -12.19 13.74
C PRO A 225 0.77 -11.46 14.83
N SER A 226 -0.02 -12.17 15.62
CA SER A 226 -0.73 -11.57 16.75
C SER A 226 0.26 -10.99 17.77
N GLN A 227 -0.04 -9.81 18.31
CA GLN A 227 0.69 -9.29 19.48
C GLN A 227 0.52 -10.28 20.65
N ARG A 228 1.61 -10.59 21.33
CA ARG A 228 1.62 -11.40 22.57
C ARG A 228 1.40 -10.53 23.78
#